data_AF-A0A963VUZ4-F1
#
_entry.id   AF-A0A963VUZ4-F1
#
_cell.length_a   1.000
_cell.length_b   1.000
_cell.length_c   1.000
_cell.angle_alpha   90.00
_cell.angle_beta   90.00
_cell.angle_gamma   90.00
#
_symmetry.space_group_name_H-M   'P 1'
#
loop_
_entity.id
_entity.type
_entity.pdbx_description
1 polymer ?
#
loop_
_entity_poly.entity_id
_entity_poly.type
_entity_poly.pdbx_seq_one_letter_code
_entity_poly.pdbx_strand_id
1 'polypeptide(L)' 'MSDMKAPDCFRHAREEVLLALSAPNEMDECEHRKRASGYIAQAVQDIAVSPEQQWDWSSLCPGQQE' A
#
# COMPACT_ATOMS: atom_id res chain seq x y z
N MET A 1 -14.66 2.71 -8.12
CA MET A 1 -13.40 2.65 -7.35
C MET A 1 -12.71 1.38 -7.80
N SER A 2 -11.50 1.47 -8.35
CA SER A 2 -10.82 0.30 -8.92
C SER A 2 -10.66 -0.79 -7.87
N ASP A 3 -10.96 -2.05 -8.25
CA ASP A 3 -10.73 -3.25 -7.46
C ASP A 3 -9.21 -3.50 -7.29
N MET A 4 -8.54 -2.66 -6.50
CA MET A 4 -7.17 -2.91 -6.10
C MET A 4 -7.17 -4.03 -5.06
N LYS A 5 -6.43 -5.09 -5.36
CA LYS A 5 -6.24 -6.23 -4.47
C LYS A 5 -5.31 -5.85 -3.32
N ALA A 6 -5.42 -6.56 -2.19
CA ALA A 6 -4.57 -6.33 -1.03
C ALA A 6 -3.05 -6.15 -1.33
N PRO A 7 -2.40 -6.96 -2.20
CA PRO A 7 -1.00 -6.75 -2.57
C PRO A 7 -0.72 -5.40 -3.24
N ASP A 8 -1.59 -4.95 -4.16
CA ASP A 8 -1.43 -3.65 -4.83
C ASP A 8 -1.62 -2.50 -3.83
N CYS A 9 -2.59 -2.62 -2.92
CA CYS A 9 -2.79 -1.66 -1.85
C CYS A 9 -1.55 -1.55 -0.96
N PHE A 10 -0.94 -2.67 -0.53
CA PHE A 10 0.28 -2.61 0.27
C PHE A 10 1.49 -2.06 -0.52
N ARG A 11 1.59 -2.31 -1.82
CA ARG A 11 2.62 -1.68 -2.67
C ARG A 11 2.47 -0.16 -2.66
N HIS A 12 1.27 0.35 -2.92
CA HIS A 12 1.02 1.80 -2.91
C HIS A 12 1.16 2.42 -1.51
N ALA A 13 0.76 1.70 -0.46
CA ALA A 13 1.02 2.14 0.91
C ALA A 13 2.52 2.32 1.17
N ARG A 14 3.37 1.41 0.69
CA ARG A 14 4.82 1.54 0.80
C ARG A 14 5.34 2.76 0.04
N GLU A 15 4.89 2.96 -1.21
CA GLU A 15 5.28 4.12 -2.03
C GLU A 15 4.94 5.44 -1.31
N GLU A 16 3.71 5.55 -0.79
CA GLU A 16 3.27 6.72 -0.02
C GLU A 16 4.08 6.91 1.27
N VAL A 17 4.45 5.84 1.99
CA VAL A 17 5.34 5.94 3.16
C VAL A 17 6.73 6.46 2.77
N LEU A 18 7.31 5.98 1.67
CA LEU A 18 8.61 6.46 1.18
C LEU A 18 8.56 7.94 0.77
N LEU A 19 7.46 8.37 0.15
CA LEU A 19 7.22 9.77 -0.17
C LEU A 19 7.05 10.62 1.09
N ALA A 20 6.31 10.13 2.09
CA ALA A 20 6.17 10.83 3.38
C ALA A 20 7.53 11.03 4.07
N LEU A 21 8.38 10.00 4.09
CA LEU A 21 9.73 10.08 4.69
C LEU A 21 10.65 11.05 3.94
N SER A 22 10.38 11.31 2.66
CA SER A 22 11.16 12.20 1.80
C SER A 22 10.50 13.56 1.61
N ALA A 23 9.40 13.83 2.31
CA ALA A 23 8.59 15.02 2.09
C ALA A 23 9.34 16.29 2.56
N PRO A 24 9.24 17.39 1.79
CA PRO A 24 9.96 18.63 2.10
C PRO A 24 9.31 19.44 3.24
N ASN A 25 8.08 19.11 3.63
CA ASN A 25 7.33 19.79 4.68
C ASN A 25 6.30 18.86 5.34
N GLU A 26 5.80 19.27 6.51
CA GLU A 26 4.86 18.50 7.33
C GLU A 26 3.49 18.30 6.65
N MET A 27 3.07 19.22 5.77
CA MET A 27 1.78 19.11 5.08
C MET A 27 1.82 17.97 4.06
N ASP A 28 2.83 17.93 3.20
CA ASP A 28 3.04 16.86 2.22
C ASP A 28 3.26 15.51 2.93
N GLU A 29 4.05 15.49 4.00
CA GLU A 29 4.23 14.30 4.83
C GLU A 29 2.88 13.78 5.37
N CYS A 30 2.03 14.69 5.86
CA CYS A 30 0.71 14.35 6.39
C CYS A 30 -0.23 13.80 5.30
N GLU A 31 -0.21 14.38 4.10
CA GLU A 31 -1.00 13.88 2.96
C GLU A 31 -0.58 12.47 2.57
N HIS A 32 0.72 12.23 2.40
CA HIS A 32 1.25 10.92 2.04
C HIS A 32 0.93 9.87 3.12
N ARG A 33 1.07 10.22 4.41
CA ARG A 33 0.66 9.33 5.51
C ARG A 33 -0.83 9.00 5.50
N LYS A 34 -1.70 9.97 5.18
CA LYS A 34 -3.15 9.72 5.05
C LYS A 34 -3.46 8.77 3.89
N ARG A 35 -2.81 8.95 2.74
CA ARG A 35 -2.97 8.05 1.57
C ARG A 35 -2.48 6.64 1.89
N ALA A 36 -1.30 6.50 2.49
CA ALA A 36 -0.78 5.21 2.96
C ALA A 36 -1.76 4.50 3.90
N SER A 37 -2.33 5.24 4.86
CA SER A 37 -3.31 4.71 5.81
C SER A 37 -4.58 4.23 5.11
N GLY A 38 -5.06 4.98 4.10
CA GLY A 38 -6.20 4.58 3.26
C GLY A 38 -5.96 3.28 2.51
N TYR A 39 -4.79 3.13 1.88
CA TYR A 39 -4.43 1.90 1.18
C TYR A 39 -4.33 0.70 2.13
N ILE A 40 -3.71 0.86 3.31
CA ILE A 40 -3.63 -0.21 4.32
C ILE A 40 -5.03 -0.63 4.78
N ALA A 41 -5.90 0.34 5.08
CA ALA A 41 -7.27 0.05 5.52
C ALA A 41 -8.04 -0.75 4.46
N GLN A 42 -7.91 -0.38 3.19
CA GLN A 42 -8.52 -1.12 2.08
C GLN A 42 -7.96 -2.54 1.95
N ALA A 43 -6.63 -2.72 2.05
CA ALA A 43 -6.00 -4.03 1.99
C ALA A 43 -6.47 -4.96 3.12
N VAL A 44 -6.54 -4.42 4.34
CA VAL A 44 -7.01 -5.16 5.52
C VAL A 44 -8.47 -5.56 5.36
N GLN A 45 -9.31 -4.66 4.84
CA GLN A 45 -10.72 -4.96 4.57
C GLN A 45 -10.86 -6.07 3.51
N ASP A 46 -10.08 -6.02 2.44
CA ASP A 46 -10.10 -7.01 1.35
C ASP A 46 -9.72 -8.41 1.88
N ILE A 47 -8.66 -8.49 2.70
CA ILE A 47 -8.25 -9.73 3.38
C ILE A 47 -9.33 -10.21 4.35
N ALA A 48 -9.94 -9.31 5.11
CA ALA A 48 -10.96 -9.67 6.10
C ALA A 48 -12.24 -10.22 5.45
N VAL A 49 -12.60 -9.75 4.25
CA VAL A 49 -13.74 -10.25 3.49
C VAL A 49 -13.45 -11.64 2.91
N SER A 50 -12.22 -11.91 2.49
CA SER A 50 -11.81 -13.20 1.89
C SER A 50 -10.52 -13.76 2.53
N PRO A 51 -10.57 -14.22 3.79
CA PRO A 51 -9.36 -14.63 4.53
C PRO A 51 -8.71 -15.91 3.98
N GLU A 52 -9.50 -16.78 3.36
CA GLU A 52 -9.03 -18.03 2.73
C GLU A 52 -8.43 -17.79 1.34
N GLN A 53 -8.53 -16.57 0.80
CA GLN A 53 -7.98 -16.26 -0.51
C GLN A 53 -6.46 -16.32 -0.47
N GLN A 54 -5.89 -17.07 -1.41
CA GLN A 54 -4.45 -17.04 -1.64
C GLN A 54 -4.12 -15.77 -2.45
N TRP A 55 -3.29 -14.92 -1.86
CA TRP A 55 -2.82 -13.70 -2.48
C TRP A 55 -1.45 -13.92 -3.10
N ASP A 56 -1.25 -13.40 -4.31
CA ASP A 56 0.08 -13.31 -4.90
C ASP A 56 0.79 -12.07 -4.36
N TRP A 57 1.77 -12.30 -3.50
CA TRP A 57 2.57 -11.25 -2.86
C TRP A 57 3.85 -10.91 -3.63
N SER A 58 4.09 -11.53 -4.78
CA SER A 58 5.33 -11.32 -5.57
C SER A 58 5.53 -9.86 -5.95
N SER A 59 4.45 -9.10 -6.15
CA SER A 59 4.47 -7.67 -6.47
C SER A 59 5.01 -6.77 -5.35
N LEU A 60 5.10 -7.28 -4.11
CA LEU A 60 5.66 -6.55 -2.97
C LEU A 60 7.20 -6.60 -2.91
N CYS A 61 7.86 -7.50 -3.64
CA CYS A 61 9.32 -7.64 -3.62
C CYS A 61 9.96 -7.05 -4.89
N PRO A 62 10.40 -5.78 -4.90
CA PRO A 62 11.24 -5.29 -5.99
C PRO A 62 12.65 -5.83 -5.78
N GLY A 63 12.95 -7.00 -6.34
CA GLY A 63 14.31 -7.54 -6.27
C GLY A 63 14.44 -9.02 -6.58
N GLN A 64 14.14 -9.43 -7.81
CA GLN A 64 14.84 -10.52 -8.54
C GLN A 64 14.65 -10.30 -10.06
N GLN A 65 15.15 -9.19 -10.58
CA GLN A 65 15.53 -9.11 -11.99
C GLN A 65 16.95 -8.56 -12.01
N GLU A 66 17.89 -9.47 -12.31
CA GLU A 66 19.32 -9.22 -12.53
C GLU A 66 19.55 -8.29 -13.73
#